data_AF-A0A964AM25-F1
#
_entry.id   AF-A0A964AM25-F1
#
_cell.length_a   1.000
_cell.length_b   1.000
_cell.length_c   1.000
_cell.angle_alpha   90.00
_cell.angle_beta   90.00
_cell.angle_gamma   90.00
#
_symmetry.space_group_name_H-M   'P 1'
#
loop_
_entity.id
_entity.type
_entity.pdbx_description
1 polymer ?
#
loop_
_entity_poly.entity_id
_entity_poly.type
_entity_poly.pdbx_seq_one_letter_code
_entity_poly.pdbx_strand_id
1 'polypeptide(L)'
;MTWMLSALGLLLAGPAHAQDGSLTLAGTASAGPPDRYVIQPGDTLWDISTAFMGDPYYWPRLWSINDYITNPHWIYPGNVVVFRPGTLLDPPEMAFDGPDDPYQVPERSFDRVEAECGPDVDFTHDIPTTRYIAPGVLAQDDDLEIWGDVFAAKTGQISLGEGDTIYLKLDDPDLVDCGDIVSLYAKGRQVRHPDTRKVKYGRVYHVLATARVVHREGDTTVAIIRDSYGRSVQRGDLVGPAFPVEAELPVTAPRGEMDATIVSRLGSDLYFLSSVGETVFIDRGKADGLRVGNSFYVVHRRDEALGLREDRDDIPAQVVGRIVITRVDEDTATGVVVDASRAINVGDDLAMQVE
;
A
#
# COMPACT_ATOMS: atom_id res chain seq x y z
N MET A 1 -55.21 -6.44 -36.52
CA MET A 1 -55.55 -5.26 -35.70
C MET A 1 -54.38 -5.03 -34.74
N THR A 2 -54.09 -3.76 -34.46
CA THR A 2 -53.18 -3.20 -33.43
C THR A 2 -51.66 -3.29 -33.62
N TRP A 3 -51.11 -2.08 -33.64
CA TRP A 3 -49.74 -1.60 -33.79
C TRP A 3 -49.09 -1.40 -32.40
N MET A 4 -47.75 -1.32 -32.32
CA MET A 4 -47.04 -0.07 -31.92
C MET A 4 -45.52 -0.23 -31.95
N LEU A 5 -44.88 0.64 -32.75
CA LEU A 5 -43.44 0.90 -32.81
C LEU A 5 -42.98 1.77 -31.63
N SER A 6 -41.74 1.57 -31.19
CA SER A 6 -41.03 2.42 -30.23
C SER A 6 -39.90 3.23 -30.88
N ALA A 7 -39.96 4.53 -30.62
CA ALA A 7 -38.91 5.49 -30.28
C ALA A 7 -37.70 5.76 -31.21
N LEU A 8 -37.62 7.00 -31.70
CA LEU A 8 -36.40 7.80 -31.66
C LEU A 8 -36.76 9.31 -31.62
N GLY A 9 -36.47 9.99 -30.52
CA GLY A 9 -36.76 11.42 -30.31
C GLY A 9 -35.46 12.23 -30.21
N LEU A 10 -35.27 13.14 -31.15
CA LEU A 10 -34.14 14.07 -31.25
C LEU A 10 -34.52 15.41 -30.56
N LEU A 11 -33.69 15.92 -29.65
CA LEU A 11 -33.87 17.22 -29.00
C LEU A 11 -32.98 18.28 -29.68
N LEU A 12 -33.61 19.29 -30.29
CA LEU A 12 -32.99 20.52 -30.79
C LEU A 12 -33.29 21.65 -29.81
N ALA A 13 -32.26 22.35 -29.35
CA ALA A 13 -32.38 23.56 -28.52
C ALA A 13 -32.58 24.80 -29.41
N GLY A 14 -33.59 25.62 -29.12
CA GLY A 14 -33.80 26.94 -29.74
C GLY A 14 -33.28 28.07 -28.84
N PRO A 15 -32.89 29.24 -29.41
CA PRO A 15 -32.34 30.35 -28.64
C PRO A 15 -33.46 31.18 -27.97
N ALA A 16 -33.24 31.60 -26.73
CA ALA A 16 -34.10 32.54 -26.03
C ALA A 16 -33.58 33.97 -26.22
N HIS A 17 -34.48 34.84 -26.69
CA HIS A 17 -34.27 36.29 -26.84
C HIS A 17 -34.29 36.99 -25.48
N ALA A 18 -33.35 37.90 -25.23
CA ALA A 18 -33.42 38.89 -24.16
C ALA A 18 -34.08 40.18 -24.70
N GLN A 19 -35.08 40.70 -24.00
CA GLN A 19 -35.74 41.98 -24.28
C GLN A 19 -35.03 43.12 -23.57
N ASP A 20 -34.80 44.21 -24.32
CA ASP A 20 -34.33 45.50 -23.84
C ASP A 20 -35.34 46.17 -22.91
N GLY A 21 -34.91 46.50 -21.69
CA GLY A 21 -35.60 47.43 -20.79
C GLY A 21 -34.71 48.65 -20.55
N SER A 22 -35.05 49.79 -21.15
CA SER A 22 -34.35 51.07 -20.91
C SER A 22 -34.86 51.75 -19.64
N LEU A 23 -33.97 52.30 -18.83
CA LEU A 23 -34.30 53.36 -17.88
C LEU A 23 -33.47 54.61 -18.21
N THR A 24 -34.17 55.71 -18.42
CA THR A 24 -33.65 57.04 -18.75
C THR A 24 -32.99 57.70 -17.55
N LEU A 25 -31.76 58.17 -17.73
CA LEU A 25 -31.02 59.02 -16.79
C LEU A 25 -31.45 60.48 -16.93
N ALA A 26 -31.96 61.06 -15.84
CA ALA A 26 -32.00 62.51 -15.64
C ALA A 26 -31.00 62.86 -14.53
N GLY A 27 -30.06 63.77 -14.85
CA GLY A 27 -28.90 64.13 -14.03
C GLY A 27 -29.23 64.61 -12.61
N THR A 28 -28.32 64.52 -11.65
CA THR A 28 -27.21 65.48 -11.48
C THR A 28 -26.29 65.03 -10.33
N ALA A 29 -25.00 65.35 -10.45
CA ALA A 29 -24.02 65.55 -9.36
C ALA A 29 -23.75 64.43 -8.33
N SER A 30 -22.55 63.85 -8.45
CA SER A 30 -21.59 63.58 -7.36
C SER A 30 -22.14 63.57 -5.92
N ALA A 31 -22.50 62.38 -5.46
CA ALA A 31 -22.17 61.94 -4.11
C ALA A 31 -21.89 60.44 -4.22
N GLY A 32 -20.88 59.94 -3.51
CA GLY A 32 -20.77 58.50 -3.31
C GLY A 32 -22.08 57.94 -2.72
N PRO A 33 -22.24 56.60 -2.70
CA PRO A 33 -23.42 56.01 -2.10
C PRO A 33 -23.63 56.58 -0.69
N PRO A 34 -24.88 56.87 -0.28
CA PRO A 34 -25.14 57.33 1.07
C PRO A 34 -24.59 56.28 2.03
N ASP A 35 -24.04 56.70 3.18
CA ASP A 35 -23.48 55.77 4.16
C ASP A 35 -24.48 54.67 4.59
N ARG A 36 -25.78 54.94 4.41
CA ARG A 36 -26.90 54.07 4.79
C ARG A 36 -28.06 54.17 3.79
N TYR A 37 -28.68 53.05 3.44
CA TYR A 37 -29.89 52.97 2.62
C TYR A 37 -30.95 52.09 3.29
N VAL A 38 -32.20 52.53 3.29
CA VAL A 38 -33.33 51.74 3.82
C VAL A 38 -33.95 50.93 2.69
N ILE A 39 -33.85 49.60 2.80
CA ILE A 39 -34.34 48.63 1.83
C ILE A 39 -35.83 48.84 1.59
N GLN A 40 -36.23 48.88 0.33
CA GLN A 40 -37.62 48.99 -0.10
C GLN A 40 -38.17 47.62 -0.55
N PRO A 41 -39.50 47.45 -0.60
CA PRO A 41 -40.11 46.23 -1.13
C PRO A 41 -39.67 45.97 -2.57
N GLY A 42 -39.01 44.83 -2.79
CA GLY A 42 -38.57 44.37 -4.11
C GLY A 42 -37.07 44.54 -4.38
N ASP A 43 -36.32 45.19 -3.48
CA ASP A 43 -34.88 45.31 -3.64
C ASP A 43 -34.15 43.99 -3.43
N THR A 44 -33.02 43.84 -4.14
CA THR A 44 -32.03 42.79 -3.88
C THR A 44 -30.66 43.42 -3.63
N LEU A 45 -29.75 42.71 -2.94
CA LEU A 45 -28.39 43.20 -2.76
C LEU A 45 -27.66 43.43 -4.10
N TRP A 46 -28.07 42.72 -5.15
CA TRP A 46 -27.58 42.86 -6.52
C TRP A 46 -28.03 44.21 -7.13
N ASP A 47 -29.32 44.52 -7.05
CA ASP A 47 -29.89 45.75 -7.58
C ASP A 47 -29.38 46.98 -6.80
N ILE A 48 -29.29 46.85 -5.47
CA ILE A 48 -28.73 47.86 -4.58
C ILE A 48 -27.25 48.11 -4.92
N SER A 49 -26.45 47.06 -5.15
CA SER A 49 -25.03 47.22 -5.54
C SER A 49 -24.90 47.89 -6.91
N THR A 50 -25.76 47.55 -7.86
CA THR A 50 -25.78 48.18 -9.18
C THR A 50 -26.13 49.67 -9.09
N ALA A 51 -27.15 50.01 -8.30
CA ALA A 51 -27.63 51.39 -8.16
C ALA A 51 -26.65 52.31 -7.41
N PHE A 52 -25.99 51.80 -6.37
CA PHE A 52 -25.18 52.60 -5.45
C PHE A 52 -23.67 52.48 -5.66
N MET A 53 -23.19 51.35 -6.17
CA MET A 53 -21.76 51.09 -6.44
C MET A 53 -21.43 51.00 -7.94
N GLY A 54 -22.44 50.99 -8.82
CA GLY A 54 -22.26 50.89 -10.27
C GLY A 54 -21.81 49.52 -10.77
N ASP A 55 -21.57 48.56 -9.87
CA ASP A 55 -21.19 47.19 -10.19
C ASP A 55 -22.07 46.20 -9.42
N PRO A 56 -22.92 45.41 -10.12
CA PRO A 56 -23.72 44.38 -9.50
C PRO A 56 -22.88 43.36 -8.71
N TYR A 57 -21.69 43.01 -9.19
CA TYR A 57 -20.85 41.98 -8.58
C TYR A 57 -20.25 42.40 -7.24
N TYR A 58 -20.46 43.65 -6.82
CA TYR A 58 -20.05 44.14 -5.50
C TYR A 58 -20.96 43.64 -4.37
N TRP A 59 -22.11 43.03 -4.67
CA TRP A 59 -23.07 42.56 -3.68
C TRP A 59 -22.50 41.62 -2.60
N PRO A 60 -21.54 40.70 -2.85
CA PRO A 60 -20.97 39.85 -1.81
C PRO A 60 -20.18 40.68 -0.79
N ARG A 61 -19.53 41.75 -1.26
CA ARG A 61 -18.78 42.66 -0.42
C ARG A 61 -19.70 43.58 0.37
N LEU A 62 -20.80 44.03 -0.24
CA LEU A 62 -21.84 44.75 0.46
C LEU A 62 -22.47 43.91 1.58
N TRP A 63 -22.68 42.63 1.33
CA TRP A 63 -23.13 41.66 2.32
C TRP A 63 -22.13 41.51 3.47
N SER A 64 -20.84 41.38 3.18
CA SER A 64 -19.77 41.23 4.20
C SER A 64 -19.59 42.43 5.14
N ILE A 65 -20.16 43.59 4.82
CA ILE A 65 -20.12 44.78 5.69
C ILE A 65 -21.34 44.83 6.62
N ASN A 66 -22.39 44.07 6.29
CA ASN A 66 -23.68 44.10 6.96
C ASN A 66 -23.95 42.74 7.62
N ASP A 67 -23.14 42.40 8.63
CA ASP A 67 -23.14 41.09 9.31
C ASP A 67 -24.50 40.68 9.91
N TYR A 68 -25.39 41.65 10.16
CA TYR A 68 -26.75 41.38 10.62
C TYR A 68 -27.61 40.66 9.58
N ILE A 69 -27.23 40.73 8.29
CA ILE A 69 -27.85 40.00 7.20
C ILE A 69 -27.23 38.60 7.21
N THR A 70 -27.79 37.68 7.97
CA THR A 70 -27.23 36.31 8.09
C THR A 70 -27.37 35.49 6.81
N ASN A 71 -28.34 35.82 5.96
CA ASN A 71 -28.53 35.20 4.65
C ASN A 71 -28.69 36.30 3.58
N PRO A 72 -27.81 36.35 2.55
CA PRO A 72 -27.81 37.41 1.55
C PRO A 72 -29.07 37.43 0.67
N HIS A 73 -29.82 36.33 0.63
CA HIS A 73 -31.08 36.24 -0.10
C HIS A 73 -32.29 36.75 0.69
N TRP A 74 -32.14 37.02 2.00
CA TRP A 74 -33.23 37.43 2.89
C TRP A 74 -32.98 38.83 3.42
N ILE A 75 -33.22 39.81 2.57
CA ILE A 75 -33.29 41.22 2.97
C ILE A 75 -34.75 41.66 3.05
N TYR A 76 -35.08 42.46 4.08
CA TYR A 76 -36.45 42.86 4.37
C TYR A 76 -36.62 44.37 4.23
N PRO A 77 -37.78 44.83 3.69
CA PRO A 77 -38.08 46.24 3.61
C PRO A 77 -38.07 46.91 4.99
N GLY A 78 -37.42 48.07 5.10
CA GLY A 78 -37.20 48.79 6.35
C GLY A 78 -35.83 48.54 7.00
N ASN A 79 -35.10 47.50 6.59
CA ASN A 79 -33.74 47.25 7.06
C ASN A 79 -32.74 48.23 6.43
N VAL A 80 -31.66 48.53 7.13
CA VAL A 80 -30.68 49.55 6.70
C VAL A 80 -29.38 48.91 6.21
N VAL A 81 -29.06 49.06 4.94
CA VAL A 81 -27.79 48.60 4.34
C VAL A 81 -26.76 49.72 4.44
N VAL A 82 -25.60 49.40 5.00
CA VAL A 82 -24.47 50.34 5.18
C VAL A 82 -23.46 50.15 4.04
N PHE A 83 -23.01 51.26 3.45
CA PHE A 83 -22.00 51.26 2.39
C PHE A 83 -20.71 51.87 2.93
N ARG A 84 -19.66 51.07 3.09
CA ARG A 84 -18.31 51.57 3.41
C ARG A 84 -17.33 51.15 2.32
N PRO A 85 -16.97 52.04 1.38
CA PRO A 85 -15.87 51.77 0.47
C PRO A 85 -14.53 52.02 1.20
N GLY A 86 -13.69 50.98 1.30
CA GLY A 86 -12.26 51.19 1.55
C GLY A 86 -11.63 51.88 0.33
N THR A 87 -10.56 52.66 0.52
CA THR A 87 -9.85 53.30 -0.60
C THR A 87 -8.59 52.51 -0.98
N LEU A 88 -7.98 52.80 -2.14
CA LEU A 88 -6.77 52.09 -2.61
C LEU A 88 -5.55 52.25 -1.70
N LEU A 89 -5.52 53.24 -0.80
CA LEU A 89 -4.44 53.47 0.17
C LEU A 89 -4.74 52.90 1.56
N ASP A 90 -6.01 52.65 1.88
CA ASP A 90 -6.46 52.03 3.12
C ASP A 90 -7.38 50.84 2.79
N PRO A 91 -6.85 49.60 2.76
CA PRO A 91 -7.70 48.41 2.65
C PRO A 91 -8.67 48.37 3.83
N PRO A 92 -9.92 47.89 3.65
CA PRO A 92 -10.89 47.85 4.74
C PRO A 92 -10.36 46.96 5.87
N GLU A 93 -10.18 47.56 7.04
CA GLU A 93 -9.84 46.82 8.26
C GLU A 93 -11.10 46.17 8.82
N MET A 94 -11.06 44.84 8.96
CA MET A 94 -11.97 44.12 9.84
C MET A 94 -11.44 44.25 11.27
N ALA A 95 -12.02 45.16 12.06
CA ALA A 95 -11.84 45.14 13.50
C ALA A 95 -12.83 44.13 14.10
N PHE A 96 -12.32 43.02 14.62
CA PHE A 96 -13.09 42.11 15.46
C PHE A 96 -13.28 42.77 16.84
N ASP A 97 -14.47 43.31 17.09
CA ASP A 97 -14.92 43.64 18.44
C ASP A 97 -15.90 42.54 18.88
N GLY A 98 -15.34 41.36 19.16
CA GLY A 98 -16.04 40.26 19.81
C GLY A 98 -15.78 40.34 21.32
N PRO A 99 -16.79 40.05 22.18
CA PRO A 99 -16.60 40.04 23.62
C PRO A 99 -15.50 39.05 23.99
N ASP A 100 -14.78 39.31 25.09
CA ASP A 100 -13.71 38.48 25.69
C ASP A 100 -14.07 36.98 25.79
N ASP A 101 -14.07 36.28 24.66
CA ASP A 101 -14.10 34.84 24.56
C ASP A 101 -12.68 34.43 24.17
N PRO A 102 -11.93 33.76 25.06
CA PRO A 102 -10.57 33.34 24.81
C PRO A 102 -10.59 32.17 23.85
N TYR A 103 -10.98 32.40 22.59
CA TYR A 103 -10.48 31.59 21.50
C TYR A 103 -8.99 31.90 21.38
N GLN A 104 -8.22 31.27 22.27
CA GLN A 104 -6.81 31.01 22.07
C GLN A 104 -6.76 30.27 20.74
N VAL A 105 -6.39 30.97 19.67
CA VAL A 105 -5.73 30.31 18.55
C VAL A 105 -4.64 29.50 19.23
N PRO A 106 -4.70 28.16 19.24
CA PRO A 106 -3.59 27.42 19.78
C PRO A 106 -2.42 27.91 18.96
N GLU A 107 -1.43 28.52 19.62
CA GLU A 107 -0.11 28.70 19.05
C GLU A 107 0.29 27.28 18.63
N ARG A 108 -0.05 26.92 17.40
CA ARG A 108 0.68 25.88 16.71
C ARG A 108 1.98 26.57 16.41
N SER A 109 2.84 26.60 17.42
CA SER A 109 4.26 26.55 17.17
C SER A 109 4.39 25.40 16.19
N PHE A 110 4.74 25.74 14.95
CA PHE A 110 5.66 24.88 14.25
C PHE A 110 6.95 25.05 15.05
N ASP A 111 6.99 24.46 16.25
CA ASP A 111 8.26 24.09 16.82
C ASP A 111 8.90 23.38 15.65
N ARG A 112 9.98 23.97 15.13
CA ARG A 112 10.91 23.20 14.33
C ARG A 112 11.17 22.02 15.24
N VAL A 113 10.57 20.88 14.94
CA VAL A 113 11.11 19.62 15.37
C VAL A 113 12.49 19.72 14.76
N GLU A 114 13.47 20.15 15.57
CA GLU A 114 14.87 20.00 15.21
C GLU A 114 14.92 18.56 14.80
N ALA A 115 15.12 18.31 13.50
CA ALA A 115 15.12 16.96 12.98
C ALA A 115 16.14 16.22 13.84
N GLU A 116 15.65 15.35 14.73
CA GLU A 116 16.53 14.60 15.58
C GLU A 116 17.47 13.86 14.63
N CYS A 117 18.78 13.96 14.87
CA CYS A 117 19.73 13.20 14.09
C CYS A 117 19.38 11.72 14.26
N GLY A 118 18.80 11.12 13.25
CA GLY A 118 18.25 9.78 13.28
C GLY A 118 17.90 9.31 11.86
N PRO A 119 17.70 8.00 11.67
CA PRO A 119 17.35 7.44 10.37
C PRO A 119 16.01 8.00 9.87
N ASP A 120 15.91 8.24 8.56
CA ASP A 120 14.72 8.79 7.89
C ASP A 120 13.48 7.88 8.03
N VAL A 121 13.71 6.57 8.28
CA VAL A 121 12.65 5.58 8.49
C VAL A 121 12.92 4.76 9.74
N ASP A 122 11.94 4.72 10.65
CA ASP A 122 12.02 3.95 11.89
C ASP A 122 11.44 2.53 11.73
N PHE A 123 12.32 1.55 11.66
CA PHE A 123 11.98 0.12 11.67
C PHE A 123 12.27 -0.54 13.03
N THR A 124 12.29 0.22 14.12
CA THR A 124 12.54 -0.30 15.48
C THR A 124 11.27 -0.73 16.20
N HIS A 125 10.09 -0.36 15.68
CA HIS A 125 8.80 -0.72 16.29
C HIS A 125 8.59 -2.24 16.36
N ASP A 126 7.99 -2.72 17.44
CA ASP A 126 7.65 -4.14 17.61
C ASP A 126 6.36 -4.48 16.86
N ILE A 127 6.35 -5.62 16.15
CA ILE A 127 5.17 -6.20 15.52
C ILE A 127 4.66 -7.32 16.43
N PRO A 128 3.37 -7.30 16.85
CA PRO A 128 2.82 -8.35 17.69
C PRO A 128 2.82 -9.70 16.97
N THR A 129 2.71 -10.79 17.75
CA THR A 129 2.69 -12.15 17.21
C THR A 129 1.68 -12.29 16.08
N THR A 130 2.19 -12.55 14.88
CA THR A 130 1.43 -12.64 13.64
C THR A 130 1.85 -13.91 12.90
N ARG A 131 0.94 -14.43 12.06
CA ARG A 131 1.21 -15.59 11.21
C ARG A 131 1.91 -15.17 9.92
N TYR A 132 3.06 -15.78 9.66
CA TYR A 132 3.81 -15.65 8.42
C TYR A 132 3.76 -16.96 7.63
N ILE A 133 3.59 -16.86 6.31
CA ILE A 133 3.60 -18.01 5.39
C ILE A 133 4.82 -17.87 4.50
N ALA A 134 5.71 -18.86 4.54
CA ALA A 134 6.93 -18.92 3.75
C ALA A 134 6.95 -20.23 2.92
N PRO A 135 6.28 -20.27 1.75
CA PRO A 135 6.04 -21.52 1.02
C PRO A 135 7.21 -21.91 0.12
N GLY A 136 8.42 -21.91 0.67
CA GLY A 136 9.61 -22.28 -0.06
C GLY A 136 10.80 -22.55 0.83
N VAL A 137 11.71 -23.35 0.29
CA VAL A 137 12.97 -23.74 0.94
C VAL A 137 14.10 -23.64 -0.06
N LEU A 138 15.24 -23.13 0.40
CA LEU A 138 16.50 -23.23 -0.31
C LEU A 138 17.25 -24.42 0.27
N ALA A 139 17.37 -25.48 -0.51
CA ALA A 139 18.05 -26.71 -0.09
C ALA A 139 19.26 -26.95 -0.99
N GLN A 140 20.33 -27.54 -0.47
CA GLN A 140 21.34 -28.14 -1.34
C GLN A 140 20.72 -29.38 -2.01
N ASP A 141 21.27 -29.81 -3.16
CA ASP A 141 20.57 -30.78 -4.05
C ASP A 141 20.23 -32.13 -3.35
N ASP A 142 20.86 -32.45 -2.21
CA ASP A 142 20.65 -33.68 -1.42
C ASP A 142 19.97 -33.47 -0.04
N ASP A 143 19.68 -32.23 0.37
CA ASP A 143 19.16 -31.94 1.72
C ASP A 143 17.63 -32.09 1.83
N LEU A 144 16.93 -31.96 0.71
CA LEU A 144 15.48 -32.08 0.68
C LEU A 144 15.08 -33.51 0.37
N GLU A 145 14.46 -34.17 1.35
CA GLU A 145 13.94 -35.51 1.19
C GLU A 145 12.73 -35.51 0.24
N ILE A 146 12.86 -36.22 -0.89
CA ILE A 146 11.81 -36.40 -1.89
C ILE A 146 11.50 -37.89 -1.96
N TRP A 147 10.22 -38.21 -1.89
CA TRP A 147 9.71 -39.58 -1.86
C TRP A 147 9.09 -40.01 -3.19
N GLY A 148 8.97 -39.11 -4.18
CA GLY A 148 8.43 -39.43 -5.50
C GLY A 148 7.72 -38.25 -6.16
N ASP A 149 6.66 -38.52 -6.93
CA ASP A 149 5.95 -37.51 -7.73
C ASP A 149 4.42 -37.68 -7.82
N VAL A 150 3.76 -36.61 -8.26
CA VAL A 150 2.35 -36.58 -8.64
C VAL A 150 2.20 -37.09 -10.07
N PHE A 151 1.97 -38.38 -10.26
CA PHE A 151 1.92 -38.94 -11.62
C PHE A 151 0.57 -38.69 -12.33
N ALA A 152 -0.53 -38.66 -11.58
CA ALA A 152 -1.87 -38.48 -12.13
C ALA A 152 -2.82 -37.76 -11.17
N ALA A 153 -4.01 -37.40 -11.69
CA ALA A 153 -5.11 -36.85 -10.90
C ALA A 153 -6.44 -37.41 -11.40
N LYS A 154 -7.44 -37.41 -10.52
CA LYS A 154 -8.80 -37.87 -10.83
C LYS A 154 -9.49 -36.98 -11.86
N THR A 155 -9.15 -35.69 -11.88
CA THR A 155 -9.69 -34.70 -12.81
C THR A 155 -8.80 -34.57 -14.05
N GLY A 156 -9.37 -34.08 -15.15
CA GLY A 156 -8.62 -33.77 -16.39
C GLY A 156 -7.98 -32.38 -16.40
N GLN A 157 -8.03 -31.64 -15.28
CA GLN A 157 -7.50 -30.27 -15.20
C GLN A 157 -5.97 -30.29 -15.16
N ILE A 158 -5.36 -29.23 -15.72
CA ILE A 158 -3.91 -29.04 -15.73
C ILE A 158 -3.45 -28.53 -14.36
N SER A 159 -4.11 -27.49 -13.85
CA SER A 159 -3.89 -26.93 -12.52
C SER A 159 -4.79 -27.62 -11.52
N LEU A 160 -4.21 -28.14 -10.46
CA LEU A 160 -4.87 -28.82 -9.36
C LEU A 160 -4.75 -27.97 -8.09
N GLY A 161 -5.78 -28.03 -7.25
CA GLY A 161 -5.86 -27.25 -6.02
C GLY A 161 -6.59 -28.00 -4.90
N GLU A 162 -6.95 -27.27 -3.85
CA GLU A 162 -7.61 -27.84 -2.67
C GLU A 162 -8.86 -28.66 -3.02
N GLY A 163 -8.98 -29.84 -2.42
CA GLY A 163 -10.06 -30.79 -2.66
C GLY A 163 -9.84 -31.73 -3.84
N ASP A 164 -8.89 -31.46 -4.73
CA ASP A 164 -8.58 -32.37 -5.84
C ASP A 164 -7.93 -33.66 -5.34
N THR A 165 -8.33 -34.78 -5.94
CA THR A 165 -7.73 -36.10 -5.69
C THR A 165 -6.57 -36.32 -6.65
N ILE A 166 -5.39 -36.56 -6.09
CA ILE A 166 -4.15 -36.84 -6.81
C ILE A 166 -3.69 -38.27 -6.54
N TYR A 167 -2.95 -38.80 -7.50
CA TYR A 167 -2.31 -40.10 -7.41
C TYR A 167 -0.80 -39.89 -7.39
N LEU A 168 -0.18 -40.36 -6.31
CA LEU A 168 1.23 -40.24 -6.04
C LEU A 168 1.93 -41.54 -6.38
N LYS A 169 3.09 -41.42 -7.02
CA LYS A 169 4.04 -42.51 -7.21
C LYS A 169 5.19 -42.30 -6.24
N LEU A 170 5.29 -43.17 -5.24
CA LEU A 170 6.35 -43.11 -4.25
C LEU A 170 7.46 -44.10 -4.59
N ASP A 171 8.70 -43.73 -4.28
CA ASP A 171 9.89 -44.58 -4.39
C ASP A 171 9.77 -45.78 -3.45
N ASP A 172 9.27 -45.54 -2.24
CA ASP A 172 8.87 -46.56 -1.27
C ASP A 172 7.44 -46.28 -0.76
N PRO A 173 6.43 -47.10 -1.13
CA PRO A 173 5.06 -46.94 -0.69
C PRO A 173 4.83 -47.09 0.81
N ASP A 174 5.76 -47.69 1.56
CA ASP A 174 5.63 -47.90 3.00
C ASP A 174 6.13 -46.68 3.82
N LEU A 175 6.57 -45.62 3.14
CA LEU A 175 6.93 -44.33 3.79
C LEU A 175 5.73 -43.57 4.34
N VAL A 176 4.51 -43.88 3.89
CA VAL A 176 3.29 -43.15 4.27
C VAL A 176 2.13 -44.09 4.56
N ASP A 177 1.36 -43.75 5.58
CA ASP A 177 0.13 -44.43 5.97
C ASP A 177 -1.11 -43.60 5.63
N CYS A 178 -2.28 -44.27 5.62
CA CYS A 178 -3.56 -43.57 5.47
C CYS A 178 -3.79 -42.60 6.63
N GLY A 179 -4.06 -41.33 6.31
CA GLY A 179 -4.23 -40.25 7.27
C GLY A 179 -3.04 -39.29 7.32
N ASP A 180 -1.86 -39.71 6.86
CA ASP A 180 -0.66 -38.88 6.87
C ASP A 180 -0.79 -37.67 5.96
N ILE A 181 -0.06 -36.62 6.33
CA ILE A 181 0.05 -35.39 5.57
C ILE A 181 1.42 -35.40 4.89
N VAL A 182 1.41 -35.16 3.58
CA VAL A 182 2.61 -34.99 2.76
C VAL A 182 2.63 -33.58 2.17
N SER A 183 3.81 -33.09 1.85
CA SER A 183 3.97 -31.83 1.12
C SER A 183 4.27 -32.07 -0.35
N LEU A 184 3.73 -31.21 -1.19
CA LEU A 184 3.92 -31.22 -2.63
C LEU A 184 4.83 -30.06 -3.02
N TYR A 185 5.81 -30.32 -3.88
CA TYR A 185 6.85 -29.36 -4.23
C TYR A 185 7.00 -29.18 -5.73
N ALA A 186 7.21 -27.93 -6.16
CA ALA A 186 7.75 -27.66 -7.48
C ALA A 186 9.26 -27.41 -7.40
N LYS A 187 10.00 -28.09 -8.26
CA LYS A 187 11.44 -27.85 -8.45
C LYS A 187 11.64 -26.46 -9.06
N GLY A 188 12.30 -25.57 -8.31
CA GLY A 188 12.62 -24.22 -8.76
C GLY A 188 14.03 -24.08 -9.34
N ARG A 189 14.50 -22.84 -9.42
CA ARG A 189 15.79 -22.48 -10.01
C ARG A 189 16.97 -22.85 -9.12
N GLN A 190 18.12 -23.08 -9.76
CA GLN A 190 19.40 -23.16 -9.04
C GLN A 190 19.82 -21.74 -8.60
N VAL A 191 20.17 -21.59 -7.34
CA VAL A 191 20.70 -20.36 -6.75
C VAL A 191 22.23 -20.39 -6.78
N ARG A 192 22.81 -19.23 -7.09
CA ARG A 192 24.25 -18.97 -6.99
C ARG A 192 24.43 -17.78 -6.06
N HIS A 193 25.46 -17.80 -5.25
CA HIS A 193 25.76 -16.69 -4.37
C HIS A 193 26.02 -15.41 -5.18
N PRO A 194 25.43 -14.25 -4.82
CA PRO A 194 25.57 -13.00 -5.57
C PRO A 194 27.03 -12.52 -5.67
N ASP A 195 27.81 -12.68 -4.59
CA ASP A 195 29.20 -12.19 -4.53
C ASP A 195 30.18 -13.11 -5.25
N THR A 196 30.13 -14.42 -4.96
CA THR A 196 31.13 -15.34 -5.51
C THR A 196 30.79 -15.82 -6.92
N ARG A 197 29.50 -15.75 -7.33
CA ARG A 197 28.85 -16.13 -8.62
C ARG A 197 29.20 -17.52 -9.20
N LYS A 198 30.25 -18.17 -8.73
CA LYS A 198 30.84 -19.40 -9.26
C LYS A 198 30.39 -20.63 -8.47
N VAL A 199 30.07 -20.48 -7.19
CA VAL A 199 29.61 -21.58 -6.32
C VAL A 199 28.08 -21.69 -6.40
N LYS A 200 27.58 -22.90 -6.70
CA LYS A 200 26.15 -23.21 -6.55
C LYS A 200 25.85 -23.22 -5.06
N TYR A 201 24.89 -22.40 -4.63
CA TYR A 201 24.55 -22.27 -3.22
C TYR A 201 23.42 -23.22 -2.80
N GLY A 202 22.53 -23.54 -3.75
CA GLY A 202 21.45 -24.49 -3.53
C GLY A 202 20.40 -24.38 -4.64
N ARG A 203 19.23 -24.97 -4.41
CA ARG A 203 18.07 -24.90 -5.28
C ARG A 203 16.86 -24.50 -4.47
N VAL A 204 16.06 -23.58 -5.01
CA VAL A 204 14.77 -23.24 -4.42
C VAL A 204 13.77 -24.33 -4.78
N TYR A 205 13.06 -24.83 -3.79
CA TYR A 205 11.87 -25.66 -3.96
C TYR A 205 10.67 -24.86 -3.45
N HIS A 206 9.62 -24.77 -4.27
CA HIS A 206 8.37 -24.15 -3.86
C HIS A 206 7.50 -25.20 -3.19
N VAL A 207 7.01 -24.92 -1.98
CA VAL A 207 5.99 -25.76 -1.35
C VAL A 207 4.64 -25.33 -1.91
N LEU A 208 4.03 -26.18 -2.72
CA LEU A 208 2.80 -25.86 -3.44
C LEU A 208 1.58 -26.05 -2.57
N ALA A 209 1.52 -27.20 -1.88
CA ALA A 209 0.38 -27.59 -1.08
C ALA A 209 0.72 -28.71 -0.08
N THR A 210 -0.17 -28.90 0.89
CA THR A 210 -0.26 -30.14 1.67
C THR A 210 -1.32 -31.07 1.07
N ALA A 211 -1.10 -32.38 1.17
CA ALA A 211 -2.11 -33.37 0.78
C ALA A 211 -2.23 -34.45 1.86
N ARG A 212 -3.46 -34.92 2.10
CA ARG A 212 -3.71 -36.03 3.01
C ARG A 212 -3.83 -37.34 2.23
N VAL A 213 -3.08 -38.35 2.64
CA VAL A 213 -3.21 -39.71 2.12
C VAL A 213 -4.54 -40.31 2.56
N VAL A 214 -5.36 -40.76 1.61
CA VAL A 214 -6.69 -41.32 1.88
C VAL A 214 -6.80 -42.79 1.56
N HIS A 215 -5.98 -43.29 0.64
CA HIS A 215 -6.02 -44.67 0.21
C HIS A 215 -4.67 -45.10 -0.38
N ARG A 216 -4.35 -46.38 -0.28
CA ARG A 216 -3.19 -47.00 -0.92
C ARG A 216 -3.64 -48.26 -1.63
N GLU A 217 -3.28 -48.38 -2.89
CA GLU A 217 -3.59 -49.53 -3.72
C GLU A 217 -2.33 -49.94 -4.49
N GLY A 218 -1.74 -51.07 -4.10
CA GLY A 218 -0.48 -51.55 -4.67
C GLY A 218 0.64 -50.53 -4.51
N ASP A 219 1.14 -50.01 -5.62
CA ASP A 219 2.24 -49.06 -5.72
C ASP A 219 1.76 -47.60 -5.92
N THR A 220 0.47 -47.36 -5.71
CA THR A 220 -0.19 -46.07 -5.91
C THR A 220 -0.76 -45.56 -4.59
N THR A 221 -0.38 -44.34 -4.24
CA THR A 221 -0.89 -43.63 -3.06
C THR A 221 -1.88 -42.56 -3.52
N VAL A 222 -3.12 -42.62 -3.02
CA VAL A 222 -4.16 -41.64 -3.32
C VAL A 222 -4.18 -40.60 -2.21
N ALA A 223 -4.07 -39.33 -2.59
CA ALA A 223 -4.12 -38.21 -1.66
C ALA A 223 -5.13 -37.15 -2.12
N ILE A 224 -5.63 -36.36 -1.17
CA ILE A 224 -6.49 -35.21 -1.42
C ILE A 224 -5.74 -33.95 -0.99
N ILE A 225 -5.61 -32.99 -1.90
CA ILE A 225 -4.97 -31.70 -1.61
C ILE A 225 -5.79 -30.95 -0.56
N ARG A 226 -5.13 -30.38 0.45
CA ARG A 226 -5.79 -29.71 1.58
C ARG A 226 -5.54 -28.21 1.62
N ASP A 227 -4.30 -27.79 1.77
CA ASP A 227 -3.93 -26.38 1.88
C ASP A 227 -3.01 -26.00 0.72
N SER A 228 -3.32 -24.95 -0.04
CA SER A 228 -2.52 -24.49 -1.18
C SER A 228 -1.86 -23.14 -0.92
N TYR A 229 -0.59 -22.98 -1.31
CA TYR A 229 0.24 -21.82 -0.97
C TYR A 229 0.61 -20.94 -2.19
N GLY A 230 -0.34 -20.77 -3.12
CA GLY A 230 -0.29 -19.76 -4.18
C GLY A 230 0.00 -20.29 -5.59
N ARG A 231 0.87 -21.29 -5.75
CA ARG A 231 1.06 -22.00 -7.04
C ARG A 231 0.21 -23.26 -7.07
N SER A 232 -0.45 -23.51 -8.21
CA SER A 232 -1.22 -24.74 -8.41
C SER A 232 -0.31 -25.95 -8.58
N VAL A 233 -0.79 -27.09 -8.09
CA VAL A 233 -0.15 -28.40 -8.25
C VAL A 233 -0.37 -28.91 -9.68
N GLN A 234 0.63 -29.59 -10.24
CA GLN A 234 0.63 -30.19 -11.56
C GLN A 234 1.16 -31.62 -11.52
N ARG A 235 0.97 -32.35 -12.62
CA ARG A 235 1.55 -33.68 -12.78
C ARG A 235 3.06 -33.56 -12.97
N GLY A 236 3.83 -34.42 -12.31
CA GLY A 236 5.29 -34.37 -12.25
C GLY A 236 5.86 -33.48 -11.14
N ASP A 237 5.01 -32.80 -10.35
CA ASP A 237 5.46 -32.16 -9.12
C ASP A 237 5.87 -33.22 -8.09
N LEU A 238 6.80 -32.87 -7.21
CA LEU A 238 7.43 -33.80 -6.28
C LEU A 238 6.59 -33.93 -5.00
N VAL A 239 6.75 -35.05 -4.30
CA VAL A 239 6.16 -35.27 -2.97
C VAL A 239 7.24 -35.66 -1.96
N GLY A 240 7.06 -35.24 -0.72
CA GLY A 240 7.95 -35.53 0.39
C GLY A 240 7.28 -35.34 1.76
N PRO A 241 8.07 -35.33 2.85
CA PRO A 241 7.53 -35.20 4.21
C PRO A 241 6.78 -33.89 4.39
N ALA A 242 5.86 -33.85 5.35
CA ALA A 242 5.16 -32.61 5.70
C ALA A 242 6.15 -31.49 6.04
N PHE A 243 6.07 -30.39 5.30
CA PHE A 243 6.94 -29.24 5.44
C PHE A 243 6.22 -28.09 6.14
N PRO A 244 6.75 -27.56 7.26
CA PRO A 244 6.14 -26.43 7.94
C PRO A 244 6.41 -25.14 7.17
N VAL A 245 5.38 -24.57 6.55
CA VAL A 245 5.45 -23.28 5.85
C VAL A 245 4.89 -22.12 6.67
N GLU A 246 4.19 -22.39 7.77
CA GLU A 246 3.61 -21.38 8.64
C GLU A 246 4.43 -21.21 9.91
N ALA A 247 4.65 -19.95 10.32
CA ALA A 247 5.27 -19.60 11.59
C ALA A 247 4.49 -18.47 12.27
N GLU A 248 4.17 -18.62 13.55
CA GLU A 248 3.55 -17.57 14.36
C GLU A 248 4.60 -16.94 15.27
N LEU A 249 5.02 -15.72 14.94
CA LEU A 249 6.18 -15.07 15.55
C LEU A 249 5.88 -13.58 15.81
N PRO A 250 6.34 -13.01 16.92
CA PRO A 250 6.49 -11.56 17.03
C PRO A 250 7.73 -11.10 16.24
N VAL A 251 7.76 -9.83 15.86
CA VAL A 251 8.98 -9.21 15.34
C VAL A 251 9.41 -8.12 16.30
N THR A 252 10.65 -8.20 16.77
CA THR A 252 11.27 -7.10 17.51
C THR A 252 12.43 -6.53 16.71
N ALA A 253 12.96 -5.39 17.16
CA ALA A 253 14.23 -4.90 16.67
C ALA A 253 15.30 -6.01 16.65
N PRO A 254 16.10 -6.13 15.57
CA PRO A 254 17.24 -7.04 15.50
C PRO A 254 18.16 -6.91 16.71
N ARG A 255 18.70 -8.05 17.18
CA ARG A 255 19.62 -8.11 18.31
C ARG A 255 20.78 -9.03 18.00
N GLY A 256 22.00 -8.57 18.27
CA GLY A 256 23.23 -9.32 18.03
C GLY A 256 24.11 -8.64 16.98
N GLU A 257 25.18 -9.32 16.58
CA GLU A 257 26.13 -8.88 15.56
C GLU A 257 26.23 -10.00 14.55
N MET A 258 25.47 -9.89 13.46
CA MET A 258 25.49 -10.86 12.36
C MET A 258 25.13 -10.13 11.07
N ASP A 259 25.96 -10.37 10.05
CA ASP A 259 25.74 -9.92 8.69
C ASP A 259 25.40 -11.10 7.80
N ALA A 260 24.47 -10.89 6.88
CA ALA A 260 24.01 -11.87 5.91
C ALA A 260 23.68 -11.19 4.58
N THR A 261 23.45 -11.96 3.54
CA THR A 261 23.07 -11.47 2.21
C THR A 261 21.86 -12.24 1.71
N ILE A 262 20.92 -11.54 1.05
CA ILE A 262 19.80 -12.19 0.39
C ILE A 262 20.30 -12.92 -0.87
N VAL A 263 20.32 -14.25 -0.84
CA VAL A 263 20.80 -15.07 -1.96
C VAL A 263 19.72 -15.38 -2.99
N SER A 264 18.44 -15.37 -2.60
CA SER A 264 17.31 -15.59 -3.50
C SER A 264 16.01 -15.11 -2.88
N ARG A 265 14.97 -15.01 -3.71
CA ARG A 265 13.58 -14.74 -3.34
C ARG A 265 12.67 -15.80 -3.93
N LEU A 266 11.49 -16.00 -3.35
CA LEU A 266 10.50 -16.96 -3.84
C LEU A 266 9.58 -16.38 -4.94
N GLY A 267 9.55 -15.05 -5.09
CA GLY A 267 8.79 -14.34 -6.12
C GLY A 267 9.37 -14.45 -7.54
N SER A 268 8.59 -14.03 -8.54
CA SER A 268 9.05 -13.97 -9.94
C SER A 268 10.01 -12.80 -10.11
N ASP A 269 11.16 -13.05 -10.77
CA ASP A 269 12.15 -12.03 -11.13
C ASP A 269 11.58 -10.94 -12.06
N LEU A 270 10.36 -11.15 -12.59
CA LEU A 270 9.64 -10.19 -13.44
C LEU A 270 8.98 -9.06 -12.67
N TYR A 271 8.81 -9.18 -11.35
CA TYR A 271 8.28 -8.11 -10.50
C TYR A 271 9.45 -7.49 -9.72
N PHE A 272 9.85 -6.28 -10.11
CA PHE A 272 10.84 -5.44 -9.42
C PHE A 272 10.31 -4.85 -8.10
N LEU A 273 9.12 -5.26 -7.65
CA LEU A 273 8.46 -4.76 -6.45
C LEU A 273 8.44 -5.88 -5.43
N SER A 274 9.46 -5.93 -4.58
CA SER A 274 9.39 -6.72 -3.37
C SER A 274 8.46 -6.03 -2.40
N SER A 275 7.51 -6.77 -1.85
CA SER A 275 6.48 -6.26 -0.95
C SER A 275 6.56 -6.99 0.39
N VAL A 276 6.11 -6.33 1.44
CA VAL A 276 5.85 -6.96 2.74
C VAL A 276 5.08 -8.27 2.51
N GLY A 277 5.53 -9.34 3.17
CA GLY A 277 5.03 -10.70 3.03
C GLY A 277 5.83 -11.60 2.09
N GLU A 278 6.79 -11.06 1.31
CA GLU A 278 7.60 -11.88 0.41
C GLU A 278 8.59 -12.78 1.15
N THR A 279 8.74 -14.03 0.69
CA THR A 279 9.73 -14.98 1.19
C THR A 279 11.10 -14.75 0.56
N VAL A 280 12.11 -14.61 1.40
CA VAL A 280 13.52 -14.42 1.04
C VAL A 280 14.37 -15.56 1.61
N PHE A 281 15.50 -15.82 0.97
CA PHE A 281 16.48 -16.82 1.40
C PHE A 281 17.83 -16.14 1.63
N ILE A 282 18.50 -16.49 2.72
CA ILE A 282 19.74 -15.84 3.16
C ILE A 282 20.89 -16.85 3.31
N ASP A 283 22.12 -16.35 3.27
CA ASP A 283 23.37 -17.12 3.34
C ASP A 283 23.88 -17.41 4.77
N ARG A 284 23.00 -17.33 5.77
CA ARG A 284 23.29 -17.70 7.16
C ARG A 284 22.32 -18.75 7.64
N GLY A 285 22.84 -19.68 8.44
CA GLY A 285 22.08 -20.80 8.98
C GLY A 285 22.36 -21.03 10.46
N LYS A 286 22.00 -22.23 10.90
CA LYS A 286 22.17 -22.69 12.28
C LYS A 286 23.64 -22.81 12.66
N ALA A 287 24.52 -23.14 11.70
CA ALA A 287 25.96 -23.18 11.90
C ALA A 287 26.53 -21.80 12.34
N ASP A 288 25.92 -20.71 11.89
CA ASP A 288 26.28 -19.33 12.26
C ASP A 288 25.62 -18.87 13.58
N GLY A 289 24.76 -19.70 14.18
CA GLY A 289 24.03 -19.37 15.41
C GLY A 289 22.68 -18.69 15.19
N LEU A 290 22.18 -18.66 13.95
CA LEU A 290 20.88 -18.11 13.61
C LEU A 290 19.72 -18.93 14.20
N ARG A 291 18.64 -18.26 14.60
CA ARG A 291 17.44 -18.88 15.19
C ARG A 291 16.18 -18.32 14.55
N VAL A 292 15.14 -19.15 14.53
CA VAL A 292 13.78 -18.71 14.17
C VAL A 292 13.35 -17.56 15.08
N GLY A 293 12.77 -16.52 14.50
CA GLY A 293 12.39 -15.28 15.17
C GLY A 293 13.50 -14.23 15.24
N ASN A 294 14.75 -14.53 14.85
CA ASN A 294 15.71 -13.47 14.59
C ASN A 294 15.22 -12.56 13.46
N SER A 295 15.52 -11.28 13.56
CA SER A 295 15.20 -10.28 12.55
C SER A 295 16.48 -9.59 12.08
N PHE A 296 16.46 -9.09 10.86
CA PHE A 296 17.54 -8.29 10.27
C PHE A 296 17.00 -7.02 9.65
N TYR A 297 17.78 -5.97 9.69
CA TYR A 297 17.60 -4.81 8.83
C TYR A 297 18.12 -5.14 7.43
N VAL A 298 17.40 -4.68 6.41
CA VAL A 298 17.91 -4.64 5.04
C VAL A 298 18.60 -3.30 4.84
N VAL A 299 19.85 -3.35 4.40
CA VAL A 299 20.73 -2.18 4.32
C VAL A 299 21.15 -1.95 2.87
N HIS A 300 21.05 -0.70 2.42
CA HIS A 300 21.62 -0.24 1.14
C HIS A 300 22.73 0.76 1.40
N ARG A 301 23.84 0.66 0.65
CA ARG A 301 24.92 1.65 0.59
C ARG A 301 25.10 2.13 -0.85
N ARG A 302 23.98 2.45 -1.51
CA ARG A 302 23.96 2.80 -2.94
C ARG A 302 23.02 3.97 -3.24
N ASP A 303 23.25 4.61 -4.39
CA ASP A 303 22.38 5.67 -4.93
C ASP A 303 21.95 5.29 -6.35
N GLU A 304 20.78 4.65 -6.42
CA GLU A 304 20.20 4.17 -7.68
C GLU A 304 19.85 5.32 -8.64
N ALA A 305 19.55 6.53 -8.12
CA ALA A 305 19.23 7.70 -8.94
C ALA A 305 20.48 8.23 -9.67
N LEU A 306 21.66 8.07 -9.08
CA LEU A 306 22.96 8.36 -9.70
C LEU A 306 23.50 7.20 -10.56
N GLY A 307 22.76 6.10 -10.68
CA GLY A 307 23.21 4.90 -11.38
C GLY A 307 24.28 4.11 -10.64
N LEU A 308 24.54 4.43 -9.36
CA LEU A 308 25.38 3.65 -8.46
C LEU A 308 24.55 2.45 -7.99
N ARG A 309 24.67 1.34 -8.71
CA ARG A 309 23.92 0.10 -8.45
C ARG A 309 24.62 -0.85 -7.49
N GLU A 310 25.91 -0.65 -7.27
CA GLU A 310 26.72 -1.44 -6.36
C GLU A 310 26.90 -0.68 -5.05
N ASP A 311 26.88 -1.41 -3.95
CA ASP A 311 27.08 -0.86 -2.62
C ASP A 311 28.51 -0.34 -2.45
N ARG A 312 28.64 0.78 -1.75
CA ARG A 312 29.86 1.56 -1.63
C ARG A 312 30.09 1.95 -0.18
N ASP A 313 31.27 1.65 0.36
CA ASP A 313 31.62 1.96 1.74
C ASP A 313 31.67 3.48 2.04
N ASP A 314 31.79 4.33 1.02
CA ASP A 314 31.71 5.78 1.18
C ASP A 314 30.29 6.34 1.27
N ILE A 315 29.27 5.49 1.12
CA ILE A 315 27.86 5.83 1.30
C ILE A 315 27.39 5.28 2.66
N PRO A 316 26.84 6.12 3.55
CA PRO A 316 26.28 5.66 4.81
C PRO A 316 25.20 4.59 4.60
N ALA A 317 25.18 3.60 5.49
CA ALA A 317 24.17 2.55 5.51
C ALA A 317 22.77 3.15 5.65
N GLN A 318 21.89 2.84 4.71
CA GLN A 318 20.47 3.21 4.77
C GLN A 318 19.65 1.97 5.06
N VAL A 319 18.89 1.99 6.15
CA VAL A 319 17.91 0.93 6.43
C VAL A 319 16.71 1.13 5.52
N VAL A 320 16.42 0.12 4.71
CA VAL A 320 15.34 0.16 3.71
C VAL A 320 14.22 -0.84 3.98
N GLY A 321 14.38 -1.68 5.00
CA GLY A 321 13.38 -2.64 5.40
C GLY A 321 13.84 -3.55 6.54
N ARG A 322 12.98 -4.52 6.87
CA ARG A 322 13.23 -5.51 7.91
C ARG A 322 12.68 -6.85 7.48
N ILE A 323 13.40 -7.92 7.81
CA ILE A 323 12.96 -9.30 7.62
C ILE A 323 12.91 -10.03 8.96
N VAL A 324 12.07 -11.06 9.06
CA VAL A 324 12.07 -12.01 10.17
C VAL A 324 12.34 -13.42 9.66
N ILE A 325 13.16 -14.17 10.38
CA ILE A 325 13.52 -15.54 10.04
C ILE A 325 12.43 -16.49 10.54
N THR A 326 11.82 -17.23 9.62
CA THR A 326 10.73 -18.17 9.91
C THR A 326 11.23 -19.61 9.97
N ARG A 327 12.34 -19.92 9.31
CA ARG A 327 12.99 -21.24 9.34
C ARG A 327 14.50 -21.09 9.22
N VAL A 328 15.23 -21.96 9.91
CA VAL A 328 16.69 -22.04 9.85
C VAL A 328 17.09 -23.47 9.52
N ASP A 329 17.88 -23.62 8.46
CA ASP A 329 18.56 -24.85 8.05
C ASP A 329 20.06 -24.75 8.44
N GLU A 330 20.90 -25.74 8.13
CA GLU A 330 22.29 -25.76 8.62
C GLU A 330 23.12 -24.56 8.11
N ASP A 331 23.09 -24.29 6.80
CA ASP A 331 23.87 -23.22 6.14
C ASP A 331 23.01 -22.08 5.53
N THR A 332 21.69 -22.20 5.63
CA THR A 332 20.72 -21.27 5.01
C THR A 332 19.57 -20.99 5.94
N ALA A 333 18.84 -19.91 5.66
CA ALA A 333 17.57 -19.65 6.33
C ALA A 333 16.54 -19.04 5.40
N THR A 334 15.28 -19.27 5.75
CA THR A 334 14.11 -18.67 5.10
C THR A 334 13.59 -17.56 5.99
N GLY A 335 13.39 -16.38 5.40
CA GLY A 335 12.79 -15.23 6.06
C GLY A 335 11.61 -14.67 5.29
N VAL A 336 10.87 -13.79 5.94
CA VAL A 336 9.77 -13.03 5.35
C VAL A 336 10.04 -11.55 5.55
N VAL A 337 9.81 -10.75 4.49
CA VAL A 337 9.87 -9.29 4.56
C VAL A 337 8.69 -8.79 5.40
N VAL A 338 8.98 -8.04 6.45
CA VAL A 338 7.94 -7.51 7.37
C VAL A 338 7.76 -6.01 7.24
N ASP A 339 8.82 -5.30 6.88
CA ASP A 339 8.79 -3.86 6.58
C ASP A 339 9.65 -3.55 5.36
N ALA A 340 9.24 -2.59 4.54
CA ALA A 340 10.01 -2.11 3.40
C ALA A 340 9.63 -0.67 3.05
N SER A 341 10.62 0.22 2.96
CA SER A 341 10.49 1.57 2.38
C SER A 341 11.01 1.64 0.94
N ARG A 342 11.85 0.67 0.53
CA ARG A 342 12.33 0.50 -0.85
C ARG A 342 12.27 -0.97 -1.26
N ALA A 343 12.50 -1.23 -2.55
CA ALA A 343 12.56 -2.59 -3.08
C ALA A 343 13.76 -3.35 -2.48
N ILE A 344 13.51 -4.58 -2.04
CA ILE A 344 14.49 -5.51 -1.48
C ILE A 344 14.90 -6.52 -2.55
N ASN A 345 16.17 -6.57 -2.91
CA ASN A 345 16.69 -7.33 -4.03
C ASN A 345 17.60 -8.48 -3.60
N VAL A 346 17.83 -9.41 -4.53
CA VAL A 346 18.88 -10.42 -4.35
C VAL A 346 20.24 -9.72 -4.40
N GLY A 347 21.09 -10.03 -3.42
CA GLY A 347 22.37 -9.37 -3.20
C GLY A 347 22.30 -8.19 -2.23
N ASP A 348 21.13 -7.81 -1.73
CA ASP A 348 21.07 -6.81 -0.66
C ASP A 348 21.62 -7.38 0.65
N ASP A 349 22.36 -6.53 1.37
CA ASP A 349 22.97 -6.83 2.66
C ASP A 349 21.95 -6.76 3.80
N LEU A 350 22.17 -7.63 4.76
CA LEU A 350 21.38 -7.77 5.98
C LEU A 350 22.29 -7.59 7.19
N ALA A 351 21.86 -6.79 8.14
CA ALA A 351 22.61 -6.55 9.37
C ALA A 351 21.68 -6.56 10.59
N MET A 352 22.15 -7.10 11.71
CA MET A 352 21.45 -6.98 12.99
C MET A 352 21.74 -5.67 13.72
N GLN A 353 22.77 -4.94 13.29
CA GLN A 353 23.13 -3.61 13.80
C GLN A 353 23.48 -2.71 12.62
N VAL A 354 23.10 -1.43 12.74
CA VAL A 354 23.43 -0.40 11.77
C VAL A 354 23.95 0.79 12.57
N GLU A 355 25.16 1.24 12.25
CA GLU A 355 25.83 2.37 12.90
C GLU A 355 25.26 3.73 12.48
#